data_AF-A0A5B8J6L8-F1
#
_entry.id   AF-A0A5B8J6L8-F1
#
_cell.length_a   1.000
_cell.length_b   1.000
_cell.length_c   1.000
_cell.angle_alpha   90.00
_cell.angle_beta   90.00
_cell.angle_gamma   90.00
#
_symmetry.space_group_name_H-M   'P 1'
#
loop_
_entity.id
_entity.type
_entity.pdbx_description
1 polymer ?
#
loop_
_entity_poly.entity_id
_entity_poly.type
_entity_poly.pdbx_seq_one_letter_code
_entity_poly.pdbx_strand_id
1 'polypeptide(L)'
;MTAPDPLSFTVRPLDPLADAPLVHRWVTHPKSGFWQMSDFDLEQVERAYSAITAHPHHHAFIGETESGDPVFLMESYDPAEVELVGLYDALPGDAGMHFLVAPADTPVHGFTRAVITAVLRKLFDDPETLRVVVEPDVRNAAVHALNAYAGFEIAGRIRTPEKEAYLSFCTRKAFENSAAMADRPAVGR
;
A
#
# COMPACT_ATOMS: atom_id res chain seq x y z
N MET A 1 8.51 31.45 -0.25
CA MET A 1 7.82 30.14 -0.27
C MET A 1 8.80 29.13 -0.82
N THR A 2 9.26 28.20 0.00
CA THR A 2 10.02 27.03 -0.45
C THR A 2 9.10 26.17 -1.31
N ALA A 3 9.61 25.56 -2.38
CA ALA A 3 8.83 24.60 -3.15
C ALA A 3 8.38 23.43 -2.25
N PRO A 4 7.18 22.88 -2.44
CA PRO A 4 6.70 21.72 -1.69
C PRO A 4 7.66 20.54 -1.84
N ASP A 5 7.81 19.74 -0.78
CA ASP A 5 8.65 18.54 -0.81
C ASP A 5 7.98 17.50 -1.72
N PRO A 6 8.64 17.05 -2.81
CA PRO A 6 8.06 16.06 -3.72
C PRO A 6 7.84 14.68 -3.08
N LEU A 7 8.33 14.46 -1.85
CA LEU A 7 8.19 13.22 -1.09
C LEU A 7 7.23 13.34 0.12
N SER A 8 6.47 14.45 0.19
CA SER A 8 5.39 14.67 1.16
C SER A 8 4.04 14.38 0.50
N PHE A 9 3.17 13.66 1.22
CA PHE A 9 1.90 13.19 0.68
C PHE A 9 0.74 13.41 1.63
N THR A 10 -0.44 13.68 1.06
CA THR A 10 -1.73 13.56 1.72
C THR A 10 -2.47 12.33 1.19
N VAL A 11 -3.47 11.86 1.93
CA VAL A 11 -4.27 10.68 1.54
C VAL A 11 -5.74 11.03 1.67
N ARG A 12 -6.52 10.74 0.63
CA ARG A 12 -7.99 10.88 0.62
C ARG A 12 -8.66 9.56 0.27
N PRO A 13 -9.90 9.31 0.73
CA PRO A 13 -10.68 8.18 0.24
C PRO A 13 -10.77 8.18 -1.29
N LEU A 14 -10.71 6.99 -1.88
CA LEU A 14 -10.94 6.78 -3.30
C LEU A 14 -12.43 6.97 -3.61
N ASP A 15 -12.75 7.74 -4.65
CA ASP A 15 -14.09 7.81 -5.23
C ASP A 15 -14.12 6.84 -6.43
N PRO A 16 -14.87 5.73 -6.36
CA PRO A 16 -14.79 4.70 -7.38
C PRO A 16 -15.28 5.18 -8.75
N LEU A 17 -16.21 6.14 -8.80
CA LEU A 17 -16.73 6.66 -10.06
C LEU A 17 -15.77 7.70 -10.64
N ALA A 18 -15.26 8.61 -9.81
CA ALA A 18 -14.40 9.70 -10.28
C ALA A 18 -12.96 9.24 -10.56
N ASP A 19 -12.42 8.32 -9.75
CA ASP A 19 -11.03 7.87 -9.84
C ASP A 19 -10.84 6.65 -10.74
N ALA A 20 -11.91 5.93 -11.13
CA ALA A 20 -11.78 4.72 -11.97
C ALA A 20 -10.93 4.92 -13.23
N PRO A 21 -11.07 5.99 -14.03
CA PRO A 21 -10.21 6.19 -15.19
C PRO A 21 -8.72 6.35 -14.85
N LEU A 22 -8.41 6.96 -13.71
CA LEU A 22 -7.03 7.12 -13.22
C LEU A 22 -6.48 5.77 -12.76
N VAL A 23 -7.23 5.10 -11.89
CA VAL A 23 -6.84 3.82 -11.29
C VAL A 23 -6.72 2.74 -12.34
N HIS A 24 -7.62 2.70 -13.34
CA HIS A 24 -7.54 1.78 -14.47
C HIS A 24 -6.19 1.87 -15.19
N ARG A 25 -5.70 3.09 -15.48
CA ARG A 25 -4.38 3.28 -16.10
C ARG A 25 -3.24 2.77 -15.22
N TRP A 26 -3.38 2.83 -13.91
CA TRP A 26 -2.35 2.40 -12.98
C TRP A 26 -2.32 0.88 -12.80
N VAL A 27 -3.47 0.26 -12.55
CA VAL A 27 -3.58 -1.17 -12.25
C VAL A 27 -3.40 -2.06 -13.49
N THR A 28 -3.69 -1.53 -14.68
CA THR A 28 -3.46 -2.23 -15.96
C THR A 28 -2.08 -2.01 -16.56
N HIS A 29 -1.28 -1.11 -16.00
CA HIS A 29 0.05 -0.82 -16.54
C HIS A 29 0.98 -2.04 -16.42
N PRO A 30 1.88 -2.33 -17.39
CA PRO A 30 2.76 -3.51 -17.33
C PRO A 30 3.67 -3.59 -16.09
N LYS A 31 4.07 -2.44 -15.54
CA LYS A 31 4.84 -2.36 -14.27
C LYS A 31 4.03 -2.80 -13.04
N SER A 32 2.71 -2.88 -13.16
CA SER A 32 1.76 -3.24 -12.11
C SER A 32 1.33 -4.70 -12.18
N GLY A 33 2.06 -5.58 -12.90
CA GLY A 33 1.66 -6.97 -13.10
C GLY A 33 1.43 -7.79 -11.83
N PHE A 34 2.03 -7.40 -10.69
CA PHE A 34 1.76 -8.03 -9.39
C PHE A 34 0.44 -7.60 -8.73
N TRP A 35 -0.24 -6.59 -9.28
CA TRP A 35 -1.58 -6.14 -8.87
C TRP A 35 -2.71 -6.98 -9.47
N GLN A 36 -2.38 -7.89 -10.40
CA GLN A 36 -3.31 -8.90 -10.95
C GLN A 36 -4.56 -8.37 -11.67
N MET A 37 -4.57 -7.08 -12.04
CA MET A 37 -5.67 -6.46 -12.80
C MET A 37 -5.28 -6.10 -14.23
N SER A 38 -4.19 -6.66 -14.78
CA SER A 38 -3.65 -6.26 -16.10
C SER A 38 -4.64 -6.36 -17.26
N ASP A 39 -5.58 -7.31 -17.19
CA ASP A 39 -6.57 -7.56 -18.24
C ASP A 39 -7.93 -6.92 -17.96
N PHE A 40 -8.05 -6.10 -16.91
CA PHE A 40 -9.32 -5.49 -16.54
C PHE A 40 -9.65 -4.31 -17.48
N ASP A 41 -10.90 -4.21 -17.89
CA ASP A 41 -11.44 -3.00 -18.50
C ASP A 41 -11.82 -1.96 -17.43
N LEU A 42 -12.20 -0.76 -17.88
CA LEU A 42 -12.55 0.35 -17.00
C LEU A 42 -13.75 0.01 -16.10
N GLU A 43 -14.75 -0.69 -16.63
CA GLU A 43 -15.96 -1.04 -15.90
C GLU A 43 -15.66 -2.08 -14.80
N GLN A 44 -14.79 -3.04 -15.09
CA GLN A 44 -14.31 -4.01 -14.11
C GLN A 44 -13.52 -3.34 -12.97
N VAL A 45 -12.69 -2.34 -13.29
CA VAL A 45 -11.98 -1.55 -12.27
C VAL A 45 -12.96 -0.73 -11.42
N GLU A 46 -13.89 -0.01 -12.03
CA GLU A 46 -14.92 0.75 -11.31
C GLU A 46 -15.73 -0.16 -10.37
N ARG A 47 -16.18 -1.32 -10.87
CA ARG A 47 -16.93 -2.31 -10.08
C ARG A 47 -16.11 -2.85 -8.91
N ALA A 48 -14.82 -3.16 -9.13
CA ALA A 48 -13.94 -3.66 -8.08
C ALA A 48 -13.77 -2.62 -6.95
N TYR A 49 -13.44 -1.38 -7.29
CA TYR A 49 -13.26 -0.32 -6.29
C TYR A 49 -14.58 0.14 -5.67
N SER A 50 -15.71 0.03 -6.38
CA SER A 50 -17.05 0.22 -5.78
C SER A 50 -17.35 -0.85 -4.72
N ALA A 51 -16.96 -2.09 -4.96
CA ALA A 51 -17.13 -3.16 -3.97
C ALA A 51 -16.26 -2.94 -2.73
N ILE A 52 -14.99 -2.53 -2.93
CA ILE A 52 -14.08 -2.19 -1.82
C ILE A 52 -14.67 -1.04 -0.99
N THR A 53 -15.06 0.07 -1.63
CA THR A 53 -15.57 1.25 -0.90
C THR A 53 -16.91 1.01 -0.20
N ALA A 54 -17.67 -0.01 -0.60
CA ALA A 54 -18.88 -0.45 0.07
C ALA A 54 -18.63 -1.50 1.18
N HIS A 55 -17.41 -2.04 1.29
CA HIS A 55 -17.08 -3.09 2.25
C HIS A 55 -16.76 -2.49 3.63
N PRO A 56 -17.32 -3.03 4.74
CA PRO A 56 -17.09 -2.47 6.08
C PRO A 56 -15.66 -2.67 6.59
N HIS A 57 -14.93 -3.64 6.04
CA HIS A 57 -13.58 -4.02 6.49
C HIS A 57 -12.50 -3.84 5.41
N HIS A 58 -12.78 -3.11 4.32
CA HIS A 58 -11.82 -2.86 3.25
C HIS A 58 -11.99 -1.42 2.78
N HIS A 59 -10.88 -0.71 2.65
CA HIS A 59 -10.87 0.69 2.25
C HIS A 59 -9.78 0.92 1.21
N ALA A 60 -10.06 1.79 0.25
CA ALA A 60 -9.12 2.25 -0.75
C ALA A 60 -8.95 3.76 -0.70
N PHE A 61 -7.73 4.23 -0.95
CA PHE A 61 -7.35 5.62 -0.85
C PHE A 61 -6.43 6.04 -1.99
N ILE A 62 -6.52 7.30 -2.39
CA ILE A 62 -5.58 7.95 -3.30
C ILE A 62 -4.61 8.80 -2.48
N GLY A 63 -3.33 8.56 -2.70
CA GLY A 63 -2.24 9.38 -2.20
C GLY A 63 -1.89 10.48 -3.20
N GLU A 64 -1.79 11.71 -2.71
CA GLU A 64 -1.54 12.91 -3.50
C GLU A 64 -0.30 13.64 -2.98
N THR A 65 0.43 14.30 -3.88
CA THR A 65 1.47 15.27 -3.49
C THR A 65 0.83 16.49 -2.81
N GLU A 66 1.64 17.34 -2.18
CA GLU A 66 1.15 18.63 -1.64
C GLU A 66 0.54 19.56 -2.71
N SER A 67 0.90 19.38 -3.99
CA SER A 67 0.27 20.08 -5.12
C SER A 67 -1.09 19.50 -5.54
N GLY A 68 -1.50 18.37 -4.97
CA GLY A 68 -2.75 17.67 -5.31
C GLY A 68 -2.62 16.69 -6.47
N ASP A 69 -1.40 16.35 -6.91
CA ASP A 69 -1.20 15.39 -7.98
C ASP A 69 -1.32 13.96 -7.43
N PRO A 70 -2.21 13.11 -7.95
CA PRO A 70 -2.37 11.75 -7.46
C PRO A 70 -1.19 10.88 -7.92
N VAL A 71 -0.58 10.17 -6.98
CA VAL A 71 0.72 9.51 -7.17
C VAL A 71 0.80 8.09 -6.65
N PHE A 72 -0.13 7.65 -5.81
CA PHE A 72 -0.24 6.25 -5.44
C PHE A 72 -1.66 5.86 -5.04
N LEU A 73 -1.95 4.57 -5.13
CA LEU A 73 -3.12 3.92 -4.58
C LEU A 73 -2.67 3.14 -3.33
N MET A 74 -3.47 3.17 -2.26
CA MET A 74 -3.31 2.25 -1.13
C MET A 74 -4.65 1.64 -0.75
N GLU A 75 -4.60 0.40 -0.29
CA GLU A 75 -5.72 -0.33 0.28
C GLU A 75 -5.37 -0.72 1.71
N SER A 76 -6.35 -0.65 2.60
CA SER A 76 -6.25 -1.15 3.97
C SER A 76 -7.44 -2.04 4.27
N TYR A 77 -7.23 -3.16 4.94
CA TYR A 77 -8.31 -4.09 5.24
C TYR A 77 -8.10 -4.81 6.57
N ASP A 78 -9.18 -5.34 7.15
CA ASP A 78 -9.09 -6.28 8.27
C ASP A 78 -8.74 -7.66 7.72
N PRO A 79 -7.54 -8.19 8.00
CA PRO A 79 -7.10 -9.47 7.44
C PRO A 79 -7.87 -10.68 8.00
N ALA A 80 -8.61 -10.51 9.11
CA ALA A 80 -9.51 -11.55 9.63
C ALA A 80 -10.80 -11.68 8.81
N GLU A 81 -11.16 -10.65 8.04
CA GLU A 81 -12.41 -10.56 7.28
C GLU A 81 -12.17 -10.56 5.76
N VAL A 82 -10.99 -10.12 5.31
CA VAL A 82 -10.69 -9.84 3.89
C VAL A 82 -9.31 -10.43 3.51
N GLU A 83 -9.24 -11.07 2.34
CA GLU A 83 -8.03 -11.65 1.68
C GLU A 83 -7.32 -12.81 2.43
N LEU A 84 -7.09 -12.68 3.74
CA LEU A 84 -6.25 -13.59 4.53
C LEU A 84 -7.01 -14.53 5.46
N VAL A 85 -8.34 -14.58 5.31
CA VAL A 85 -9.23 -15.39 6.15
C VAL A 85 -8.82 -16.87 6.12
N GLY A 86 -8.44 -17.40 7.28
CA GLY A 86 -8.02 -18.79 7.44
C GLY A 86 -6.65 -19.13 6.85
N LEU A 87 -5.89 -18.15 6.36
CA LEU A 87 -4.52 -18.33 5.87
C LEU A 87 -3.46 -18.11 6.96
N TYR A 88 -3.82 -17.42 8.04
CA TYR A 88 -3.02 -17.30 9.27
C TYR A 88 -3.91 -16.93 10.48
N ASP A 89 -3.34 -17.01 11.68
CA ASP A 89 -4.02 -16.60 12.91
C ASP A 89 -3.95 -15.06 13.07
N ALA A 90 -4.97 -14.37 12.54
CA ALA A 90 -5.13 -12.93 12.68
C ALA A 90 -5.29 -12.52 14.15
N LEU A 91 -4.65 -11.42 14.54
CA LEU A 91 -4.72 -10.86 15.89
C LEU A 91 -5.50 -9.54 15.91
N PRO A 92 -6.18 -9.20 17.01
CA PRO A 92 -6.75 -7.86 17.18
C PRO A 92 -5.69 -6.78 16.97
N GLY A 93 -6.01 -5.78 16.16
CA GLY A 93 -5.08 -4.71 15.77
C GLY A 93 -4.15 -5.04 14.60
N ASP A 94 -4.35 -6.18 13.92
CA ASP A 94 -3.78 -6.42 12.60
C ASP A 94 -4.49 -5.56 11.55
N ALA A 95 -3.71 -4.94 10.66
CA ALA A 95 -4.20 -4.25 9.48
C ALA A 95 -3.47 -4.78 8.24
N GLY A 96 -4.22 -5.32 7.27
CA GLY A 96 -3.69 -5.67 5.97
C GLY A 96 -3.49 -4.44 5.10
N MET A 97 -2.51 -4.47 4.19
CA MET A 97 -2.33 -3.39 3.22
C MET A 97 -1.87 -3.87 1.85
N HIS A 98 -2.33 -3.18 0.81
CA HIS A 98 -1.68 -3.16 -0.50
C HIS A 98 -1.38 -1.71 -0.90
N PHE A 99 -0.37 -1.47 -1.74
CA PHE A 99 -0.17 -0.16 -2.35
C PHE A 99 0.48 -0.28 -3.72
N LEU A 100 0.20 0.70 -4.57
CA LEU A 100 0.72 0.80 -5.93
C LEU A 100 1.14 2.23 -6.21
N VAL A 101 2.37 2.42 -6.65
CA VAL A 101 2.87 3.73 -7.09
C VAL A 101 2.47 3.96 -8.54
N ALA A 102 1.93 5.14 -8.84
CA ALA A 102 1.56 5.54 -10.19
C ALA A 102 2.74 5.32 -11.16
N PRO A 103 2.50 4.70 -12.33
CA PRO A 103 3.53 4.58 -13.35
C PRO A 103 4.06 5.95 -13.77
N ALA A 104 5.39 6.11 -13.73
CA ALA A 104 6.08 7.32 -14.16
C ALA A 104 7.14 7.01 -15.22
N ASP A 105 7.31 7.93 -16.17
CA ASP A 105 8.36 7.90 -17.19
C ASP A 105 9.72 8.32 -16.62
N THR A 106 9.70 9.34 -15.75
CA THR A 106 10.90 9.83 -15.06
C THR A 106 10.86 9.40 -13.60
N PRO A 107 11.62 8.36 -13.20
CA PRO A 107 11.64 7.92 -11.82
C PRO A 107 12.31 8.96 -10.91
N VAL A 108 11.70 9.22 -9.76
CA VAL A 108 12.30 10.03 -8.70
C VAL A 108 12.97 9.10 -7.69
N HIS A 109 14.25 9.35 -7.39
CA HIS A 109 14.99 8.54 -6.42
C HIS A 109 14.31 8.61 -5.04
N GLY A 110 14.14 7.47 -4.39
CA GLY A 110 13.51 7.37 -3.06
C GLY A 110 11.98 7.48 -3.06
N PHE A 111 11.32 7.71 -4.20
CA PHE A 111 9.87 7.95 -4.25
C PHE A 111 9.05 6.80 -3.67
N THR A 112 9.27 5.57 -4.14
CA THR A 112 8.54 4.40 -3.63
C THR A 112 8.81 4.14 -2.14
N ARG A 113 10.01 4.48 -1.64
CA ARG A 113 10.34 4.41 -0.21
C ARG A 113 9.55 5.43 0.59
N ALA A 114 9.43 6.65 0.07
CA ALA A 114 8.59 7.68 0.68
C ALA A 114 7.11 7.24 0.70
N VAL A 115 6.60 6.64 -0.38
CA VAL A 115 5.22 6.13 -0.45
C VAL A 115 4.96 5.05 0.60
N ILE A 116 5.75 3.97 0.68
CA ILE A 116 5.52 2.93 1.70
C ILE A 116 5.62 3.50 3.13
N THR A 117 6.52 4.47 3.33
CA THR A 117 6.65 5.15 4.63
C THR A 117 5.39 5.94 4.97
N ALA A 118 4.80 6.64 4.00
CA ALA A 118 3.56 7.39 4.18
C ALA A 118 2.35 6.47 4.40
N VAL A 119 2.26 5.35 3.67
CA VAL A 119 1.22 4.32 3.86
C VAL A 119 1.29 3.76 5.28
N LEU A 120 2.47 3.35 5.76
CA LEU A 120 2.62 2.83 7.12
C LEU A 120 2.32 3.89 8.19
N ARG A 121 2.73 5.14 8.00
CA ARG A 121 2.35 6.23 8.90
C ARG A 121 0.83 6.37 8.97
N LYS A 122 0.17 6.39 7.81
CA LYS A 122 -1.29 6.50 7.74
C LYS A 122 -2.01 5.38 8.48
N LEU A 123 -1.53 4.14 8.37
CA LEU A 123 -2.08 3.00 9.09
C LEU A 123 -1.82 3.11 10.60
N PHE A 124 -0.60 3.46 10.99
CA PHE A 124 -0.22 3.62 12.40
C PHE A 124 -0.73 4.91 13.05
N ASP A 125 -1.29 5.87 12.31
CA ASP A 125 -1.99 7.02 12.89
C ASP A 125 -3.20 6.56 13.74
N ASP A 126 -3.77 5.41 13.40
CA ASP A 126 -4.72 4.72 14.26
C ASP A 126 -3.96 3.99 15.41
N PRO A 127 -4.19 4.35 16.69
CA PRO A 127 -3.56 3.68 17.82
C PRO A 127 -4.00 2.22 17.99
N GLU A 128 -5.14 1.82 17.43
CA GLU A 128 -5.62 0.43 17.46
C GLU A 128 -4.88 -0.47 16.48
N THR A 129 -4.21 0.11 15.46
CA THR A 129 -3.30 -0.63 14.59
C THR A 129 -1.99 -0.93 15.32
N LEU A 130 -1.78 -2.20 15.63
CA LEU A 130 -0.59 -2.71 16.35
C LEU A 130 0.43 -3.31 15.40
N ARG A 131 -0.04 -3.93 14.31
CA ARG A 131 0.79 -4.66 13.35
C ARG A 131 0.18 -4.58 11.96
N VAL A 132 1.00 -4.26 10.97
CA VAL A 132 0.61 -4.29 9.55
C VAL A 132 1.02 -5.62 8.94
N VAL A 133 0.16 -6.17 8.09
CA VAL A 133 0.29 -7.49 7.47
C VAL A 133 0.36 -7.32 5.95
N VAL A 134 1.26 -8.08 5.30
CA VAL A 134 1.37 -8.13 3.84
C VAL A 134 1.71 -9.53 3.33
N GLU A 135 1.27 -9.80 2.11
CA GLU A 135 1.41 -11.09 1.42
C GLU A 135 1.88 -10.93 -0.04
N PRO A 136 3.01 -10.26 -0.29
CA PRO A 136 3.56 -10.17 -1.63
C PRO A 136 3.95 -11.54 -2.20
N ASP A 137 3.77 -11.70 -3.51
CA ASP A 137 4.22 -12.87 -4.27
C ASP A 137 5.71 -13.15 -3.99
N VAL A 138 6.08 -14.41 -3.77
CA VAL A 138 7.46 -14.82 -3.45
C VAL A 138 8.48 -14.38 -4.51
N ARG A 139 8.05 -14.14 -5.76
CA ARG A 139 8.88 -13.71 -6.88
C ARG A 139 9.11 -12.19 -6.93
N ASN A 140 8.35 -11.39 -6.18
CA ASN A 140 8.47 -9.93 -6.20
C ASN A 140 9.64 -9.44 -5.32
N ALA A 141 10.88 -9.68 -5.76
CA ALA A 141 12.08 -9.30 -5.01
C ALA A 141 12.15 -7.80 -4.66
N ALA A 142 11.61 -6.93 -5.51
CA ALA A 142 11.60 -5.50 -5.29
C ALA A 142 10.73 -5.10 -4.09
N VAL A 143 9.51 -5.66 -3.97
CA VAL A 143 8.65 -5.37 -2.81
C VAL A 143 9.19 -6.02 -1.54
N HIS A 144 9.84 -7.18 -1.61
CA HIS A 144 10.49 -7.78 -0.44
C HIS A 144 11.60 -6.89 0.14
N ALA A 145 12.44 -6.33 -0.73
CA ALA A 145 13.47 -5.38 -0.31
C ALA A 145 12.86 -4.09 0.29
N LEU A 146 11.74 -3.64 -0.28
CA LEU A 146 11.03 -2.45 0.20
C LEU A 146 10.32 -2.69 1.54
N ASN A 147 9.73 -3.87 1.73
CA ASN A 147 9.13 -4.29 2.99
C ASN A 147 10.20 -4.39 4.09
N ALA A 148 11.35 -5.01 3.80
CA ALA A 148 12.47 -5.06 4.73
C ALA A 148 12.98 -3.64 5.10
N TYR A 149 13.06 -2.73 4.13
CA TYR A 149 13.39 -1.32 4.38
C TYR A 149 12.44 -0.64 5.37
N ALA A 150 11.15 -0.98 5.30
CA ALA A 150 10.09 -0.44 6.15
C ALA A 150 9.90 -1.20 7.48
N GLY A 151 10.75 -2.21 7.76
CA GLY A 151 10.72 -2.96 9.03
C GLY A 151 9.83 -4.19 9.04
N PHE A 152 9.38 -4.68 7.87
CA PHE A 152 8.68 -5.96 7.80
C PHE A 152 9.63 -7.15 7.96
N GLU A 153 9.16 -8.16 8.67
CA GLU A 153 9.83 -9.45 8.81
C GLU A 153 8.96 -10.56 8.20
N ILE A 154 9.58 -11.46 7.44
CA ILE A 154 8.90 -12.63 6.86
C ILE A 154 8.61 -13.63 7.97
N ALA A 155 7.34 -13.95 8.18
CA ALA A 155 6.91 -14.95 9.15
C ALA A 155 6.79 -16.34 8.54
N GLY A 156 6.46 -16.42 7.26
CA GLY A 156 6.30 -17.71 6.58
C GLY A 156 5.78 -17.57 5.15
N ARG A 157 5.45 -18.72 4.57
CA ARG A 157 4.80 -18.79 3.27
C ARG A 157 3.34 -19.16 3.42
N ILE A 158 2.49 -18.51 2.65
CA ILE A 158 1.09 -18.86 2.48
C ILE A 158 0.81 -19.06 0.99
N ARG A 159 -0.32 -19.71 0.70
CA ARG A 159 -0.77 -19.94 -0.66
C ARG A 159 -2.19 -19.40 -0.81
N THR A 160 -2.35 -18.46 -1.73
CA THR A 160 -3.66 -18.04 -2.23
C THR A 160 -3.93 -18.76 -3.56
N PRO A 161 -5.16 -18.75 -4.11
CA PRO A 161 -5.42 -19.32 -5.42
C PRO A 161 -4.55 -18.71 -6.53
N GLU A 162 -4.13 -17.45 -6.38
CA GLU A 162 -3.42 -16.67 -7.38
C GLU A 162 -1.89 -16.78 -7.27
N LYS A 163 -1.35 -17.01 -6.06
CA LYS A 163 0.11 -16.96 -5.81
C LYS A 163 0.58 -17.77 -4.60
N GLU A 164 1.87 -18.10 -4.62
CA GLU A 164 2.63 -18.37 -3.39
C GLU A 164 3.16 -17.03 -2.88
N ALA A 165 2.92 -16.71 -1.61
CA ALA A 165 3.25 -15.42 -1.02
C ALA A 165 4.04 -15.56 0.27
N TYR A 166 4.86 -14.55 0.57
CA TYR A 166 5.49 -14.41 1.88
C TYR A 166 4.58 -13.60 2.79
N LEU A 167 4.01 -14.25 3.80
CA LEU A 167 3.32 -13.56 4.89
C LEU A 167 4.37 -12.83 5.73
N SER A 168 4.24 -11.51 5.81
CA SER A 168 5.18 -10.66 6.52
C SER A 168 4.45 -9.70 7.45
N PHE A 169 5.11 -9.34 8.54
CA PHE A 169 4.55 -8.47 9.56
C PHE A 169 5.45 -7.29 9.85
N CYS A 170 4.87 -6.11 10.05
CA CYS A 170 5.56 -4.95 10.59
C CYS A 170 4.82 -4.44 11.81
N THR A 171 5.45 -4.49 12.98
CA THR A 171 4.89 -3.85 14.18
C THR A 171 5.19 -2.36 14.18
N ARG A 172 4.41 -1.57 14.92
CA ARG A 172 4.70 -0.13 15.12
C ARG A 172 6.15 0.11 15.53
N LYS A 173 6.64 -0.67 16.51
CA LYS A 173 8.01 -0.58 17.00
C LYS A 173 9.04 -0.95 15.92
N ALA A 174 8.76 -1.96 15.10
CA ALA A 174 9.66 -2.33 14.00
C ALA A 174 9.75 -1.20 12.97
N PHE A 175 8.62 -0.61 12.59
CA PHE A 175 8.56 0.55 11.69
C PHE A 175 9.32 1.75 12.25
N GLU A 176 9.10 2.11 13.52
CA GLU A 176 9.78 3.22 14.20
C GLU A 176 11.32 3.07 14.24
N ASN A 177 11.81 1.83 14.29
CA ASN A 177 13.25 1.51 14.30
C ASN A 177 13.81 1.19 12.90
N SER A 178 12.99 1.26 11.86
CA SER A 178 13.38 0.88 10.49
C SER A 178 14.18 1.97 9.77
N ALA A 179 14.80 1.60 8.64
CA ALA A 179 15.48 2.55 7.76
C ALA A 179 14.52 3.63 7.22
N ALA A 180 13.25 3.29 7.00
CA ALA A 180 12.21 4.23 6.59
C ALA A 180 12.05 5.43 7.55
N MET A 181 12.26 5.21 8.84
CA MET A 181 12.16 6.27 9.85
C MET A 181 13.50 6.96 10.13
N ALA A 182 14.62 6.30 9.84
CA ALA A 182 15.96 6.88 9.93
C ALA A 182 16.29 7.84 8.77
N ASP A 183 15.79 7.56 7.55
CA ASP A 183 16.02 8.36 6.34
C ASP A 183 15.23 9.68 6.28
N ARG A 184 14.57 10.08 7.38
CA ARG A 184 13.85 11.36 7.40
C ARG A 184 14.83 12.52 7.23
N PRO A 185 14.60 13.47 6.29
CA PRO A 185 15.22 14.77 6.41
C PRO A 185 14.78 15.36 7.75
N ALA A 186 15.75 15.82 8.56
CA ALA A 186 15.45 16.48 9.82
C ALA A 186 14.51 17.67 9.55
N VAL A 187 13.27 17.57 10.00
CA VAL A 187 12.38 18.72 10.05
C VAL A 187 13.02 19.69 11.04
N GLY A 188 13.52 20.81 10.53
CA GLY A 188 14.07 21.88 11.35
C GLY A 188 13.05 22.30 12.41
N ARG A 189 13.50 22.32 13.67
CA ARG A 189 12.77 22.93 14.78
C ARG A 189 12.50 24.40 14.53
#